data_AF-A0A925NZ45-F1
#
_entry.id   AF-A0A925NZ45-F1
#
_cell.length_a   1.000
_cell.length_b   1.000
_cell.length_c   1.000
_cell.angle_alpha   90.00
_cell.angle_beta   90.00
_cell.angle_gamma   90.00
#
_symmetry.space_group_name_H-M   'P 1'
#
loop_
_entity.id
_entity.type
_entity.pdbx_description
1 polymer ?
#
loop_
_entity_poly.entity_id
_entity_poly.type
_entity_poly.pdbx_seq_one_letter_code
_entity_poly.pdbx_strand_id
1 'polypeptide(L)'
;METIPKSNCVKIGYVHKPHGISGELVIRFQEEYYETLEEYPALFLEIDNLLVPFFIAEEGLRFKSSESVITRLEWIDSDTKAKDLCGKSVFVNKEDVVEFEDEMSPHTLVGYQLLGEDMGLIGEIKEVHDYAGNLLLQVDYRGKEVLIPLNEELIVNIDEDLREIELRIAEGLLDLDEE
;
A
#
# COMPACT_ATOMS: atom_id res chain seq x y z
N MET A 1 -4.41 -33.06 -10.23
CA MET A 1 -4.19 -31.61 -10.13
C MET A 1 -5.49 -30.97 -10.57
N GLU A 2 -6.26 -30.45 -9.61
CA GLU A 2 -7.41 -29.61 -9.94
C GLU A 2 -6.86 -28.29 -10.50
N THR A 3 -7.37 -27.89 -11.67
CA THR A 3 -7.02 -26.61 -12.27
C THR A 3 -7.76 -25.52 -11.51
N ILE A 4 -7.03 -24.54 -10.97
CA ILE A 4 -7.67 -23.38 -10.34
C ILE A 4 -8.34 -22.57 -11.46
N PRO A 5 -9.67 -22.34 -11.38
CA PRO A 5 -10.36 -21.53 -12.37
C PRO A 5 -9.79 -20.12 -12.37
N LYS A 6 -9.56 -19.54 -13.57
CA LYS A 6 -9.10 -18.15 -13.68
C LYS A 6 -10.02 -17.15 -12.97
N SER A 7 -11.30 -17.48 -12.80
CA SER A 7 -12.27 -16.68 -12.02
C SER A 7 -11.95 -16.58 -10.53
N ASN A 8 -11.12 -17.47 -10.01
CA ASN A 8 -10.68 -17.50 -8.61
C ASN A 8 -9.30 -16.86 -8.44
N CYS A 9 -8.77 -16.21 -9.49
CA CYS A 9 -7.49 -15.54 -9.43
C CYS A 9 -7.64 -14.07 -9.83
N VAL A 10 -6.79 -13.24 -9.25
CA VAL A 10 -6.73 -11.80 -9.55
C VAL A 10 -5.43 -11.52 -10.28
N LYS A 11 -5.49 -10.74 -11.36
CA LYS A 11 -4.29 -10.28 -12.04
C LYS A 11 -3.69 -9.15 -11.23
N ILE A 12 -2.45 -9.30 -10.80
CA ILE A 12 -1.75 -8.31 -9.98
C ILE A 12 -0.70 -7.53 -10.76
N GLY A 13 -0.25 -8.06 -11.90
CA GLY A 13 0.94 -7.53 -12.56
C GLY A 13 1.43 -8.34 -13.76
N TYR A 14 2.73 -8.24 -14.02
CA TYR A 14 3.41 -8.95 -15.09
C TYR A 14 4.92 -9.13 -14.82
N VAL A 15 5.51 -10.12 -15.47
CA VAL A 15 6.97 -10.33 -15.47
C VAL A 15 7.62 -9.28 -16.37
N HIS A 16 8.43 -8.39 -15.80
CA HIS A 16 9.00 -7.26 -16.52
C HIS A 16 10.27 -7.63 -17.30
N LYS A 17 11.26 -8.23 -16.64
CA LYS A 17 12.55 -8.61 -17.25
C LYS A 17 13.32 -9.63 -16.39
N PRO A 18 14.35 -10.30 -16.94
CA PRO A 18 15.26 -11.10 -16.15
C PRO A 18 16.08 -10.23 -15.18
N HIS A 19 16.51 -10.84 -14.07
CA HIS A 19 17.46 -10.30 -13.13
C HIS A 19 18.69 -11.22 -13.05
N GLY A 20 19.87 -10.69 -13.39
CA GLY A 20 21.09 -11.49 -13.41
C GLY A 20 21.07 -12.60 -14.48
N ILE A 21 21.85 -13.67 -14.23
CA ILE A 21 22.00 -14.82 -15.14
C ILE A 21 21.43 -16.12 -14.58
N SER A 22 21.07 -16.14 -13.30
CA SER A 22 20.66 -17.34 -12.54
C SER A 22 19.16 -17.65 -12.63
N GLY A 23 18.43 -16.99 -13.54
CA GLY A 23 17.00 -17.22 -13.75
C GLY A 23 16.06 -16.40 -12.87
N GLU A 24 16.56 -15.45 -12.09
CA GLU A 24 15.71 -14.54 -11.32
C GLU A 24 14.94 -13.59 -12.26
N LEU A 25 13.79 -13.11 -11.79
CA LEU A 25 12.87 -12.26 -12.55
C LEU A 25 12.57 -10.98 -11.78
N VAL A 26 12.35 -9.88 -12.49
CA VAL A 26 11.69 -8.70 -11.92
C VAL A 26 10.22 -8.77 -12.27
N ILE A 27 9.37 -8.83 -11.25
CA ILE A 27 7.92 -8.70 -11.39
C ILE A 27 7.52 -7.27 -11.04
N ARG A 28 6.64 -6.69 -11.85
CA ARG A 28 5.93 -5.44 -11.58
C ARG A 28 4.50 -5.79 -11.23
N PHE A 29 4.00 -5.22 -10.14
CA PHE A 29 2.67 -5.46 -9.61
C PHE A 29 2.07 -4.16 -9.09
N GLN A 30 0.75 -4.13 -8.90
CA GLN A 30 0.05 -2.98 -8.29
C GLN A 30 0.32 -2.95 -6.78
N GLU A 31 0.55 -1.76 -6.23
CA GLU A 31 0.86 -1.54 -4.80
C GLU A 31 -0.12 -2.24 -3.85
N GLU A 32 -1.41 -2.29 -4.23
CA GLU A 32 -2.47 -2.96 -3.47
C GLU A 32 -2.22 -4.45 -3.16
N TYR A 33 -1.30 -5.11 -3.88
CA TYR A 33 -0.95 -6.52 -3.66
C TYR A 33 0.42 -6.71 -2.99
N TYR A 34 1.04 -5.65 -2.46
CA TYR A 34 2.33 -5.75 -1.77
C TYR A 34 2.26 -6.73 -0.59
N GLU A 35 1.34 -6.51 0.34
CA GLU A 35 1.17 -7.36 1.52
C GLU A 35 0.75 -8.78 1.15
N THR A 36 -0.13 -8.91 0.13
CA THR A 36 -0.52 -10.21 -0.42
C THR A 36 0.71 -11.03 -0.86
N LEU A 37 1.67 -10.40 -1.56
CA LEU A 37 2.88 -11.08 -2.02
C LEU A 37 3.87 -11.38 -0.89
N GLU A 38 3.88 -10.54 0.15
CA GLU A 38 4.76 -10.71 1.30
C GLU A 38 4.29 -11.87 2.20
N GLU A 39 2.98 -11.98 2.44
CA GLU A 39 2.40 -13.03 3.28
C GLU A 39 2.17 -14.35 2.54
N TYR A 40 1.68 -14.30 1.29
CA TYR A 40 1.27 -15.48 0.52
C TYR A 40 1.98 -15.53 -0.84
N PRO A 41 3.22 -16.04 -0.90
CA PRO A 41 4.04 -16.06 -2.10
C PRO A 41 3.64 -17.18 -3.09
N ALA A 42 2.37 -17.22 -3.51
CA ALA A 42 1.87 -18.13 -4.53
C ALA A 42 1.59 -17.35 -5.83
N LEU A 43 2.36 -17.65 -6.89
CA LEU A 43 2.23 -16.98 -8.18
C LEU A 43 1.69 -17.92 -9.24
N PHE A 44 0.80 -17.37 -10.08
CA PHE A 44 0.36 -18.01 -11.30
C PHE A 44 0.76 -17.14 -12.50
N LEU A 45 1.38 -17.75 -13.50
CA LEU A 45 1.68 -17.07 -14.76
C LEU A 45 0.68 -17.51 -15.83
N GLU A 46 0.17 -16.56 -16.59
CA GLU A 46 -0.69 -16.88 -17.73
C GLU A 46 0.14 -17.32 -18.94
N ILE A 47 0.02 -18.59 -19.32
CA ILE A 47 0.67 -19.20 -20.49
C ILE A 47 -0.42 -19.87 -21.32
N ASP A 48 -0.51 -19.48 -22.61
CA ASP A 48 -1.53 -19.98 -23.54
C ASP A 48 -2.98 -19.91 -22.99
N ASN A 49 -3.29 -18.80 -22.30
CA ASN A 49 -4.56 -18.52 -21.61
C ASN A 49 -4.87 -19.46 -20.43
N LEU A 50 -3.90 -20.23 -19.97
CA LEU A 50 -3.99 -21.06 -18.77
C LEU A 50 -3.14 -20.44 -17.65
N LEU A 51 -3.65 -20.52 -16.42
CA LEU A 51 -2.89 -20.13 -15.24
C LEU A 51 -2.01 -21.30 -14.80
N VAL A 52 -0.70 -21.12 -14.92
CA VAL A 52 0.30 -22.12 -14.54
C VAL A 52 0.89 -21.73 -13.19
N PRO A 53 0.83 -22.59 -12.16
CA PRO A 53 1.42 -22.29 -10.86
C PRO A 53 2.95 -22.32 -10.95
N PHE A 54 3.58 -21.31 -10.36
CA PHE A 54 5.02 -21.25 -10.16
C PHE A 54 5.33 -21.11 -8.67
N PHE A 55 6.14 -22.04 -8.18
CA PHE A 55 6.61 -22.01 -6.80
C PHE A 55 7.79 -21.05 -6.69
N ILE A 56 7.78 -20.22 -5.66
CA ILE A 56 8.90 -19.35 -5.32
C ILE A 56 9.89 -20.18 -4.51
N ALA A 57 11.18 -20.07 -4.84
CA ALA A 57 12.24 -20.72 -4.08
C ALA A 57 12.33 -20.13 -2.65
N GLU A 58 12.91 -20.87 -1.71
CA GLU A 58 13.22 -20.36 -0.37
C GLU A 58 14.02 -19.04 -0.45
N GLU A 59 13.61 -18.04 0.33
CA GLU A 59 14.12 -16.66 0.28
C GLU A 59 14.12 -16.04 -1.14
N GLY A 60 13.21 -16.51 -2.00
CA GLY A 60 13.15 -16.13 -3.41
C GLY A 60 12.45 -14.82 -3.71
N LEU A 61 11.94 -14.10 -2.70
CA LEU A 61 11.37 -12.77 -2.86
C LEU A 61 12.26 -11.70 -2.26
N ARG A 62 12.57 -10.67 -3.06
CA ARG A 62 13.26 -9.47 -2.60
C ARG A 62 12.58 -8.24 -3.18
N PHE A 63 11.80 -7.56 -2.35
CA PHE A 63 11.14 -6.32 -2.72
C PHE A 63 12.16 -5.21 -2.99
N LYS A 64 11.91 -4.45 -4.06
CA LYS A 64 12.70 -3.27 -4.45
C LYS A 64 11.97 -1.96 -4.19
N SER A 65 10.65 -2.01 -4.19
CA SER A 65 9.70 -0.91 -3.99
C SER A 65 8.30 -1.50 -3.75
N SER A 66 7.32 -0.66 -3.44
CA SER A 66 5.91 -1.08 -3.28
C SER A 66 5.30 -1.69 -4.55
N GLU A 67 5.85 -1.41 -5.73
CA GLU A 67 5.36 -1.97 -7.01
C GLU A 67 6.35 -2.92 -7.73
N SER A 68 7.41 -3.37 -7.06
CA SER A 68 8.42 -4.22 -7.72
C SER A 68 9.14 -5.19 -6.80
N VAL A 69 9.23 -6.43 -7.25
CA VAL A 69 9.89 -7.52 -6.54
C VAL A 69 10.81 -8.30 -7.47
N ILE A 70 11.93 -8.74 -6.92
CA ILE A 70 12.80 -9.74 -7.56
C ILE A 70 12.36 -11.09 -7.06
N THR A 71 12.05 -11.99 -7.99
CA THR A 71 11.47 -13.30 -7.72
C THR A 71 12.36 -14.39 -8.30
N ARG A 72 12.77 -15.33 -7.47
CA ARG A 72 13.42 -16.58 -7.86
C ARG A 72 12.38 -17.69 -7.83
N LEU A 73 12.01 -18.18 -9.01
CA LEU A 73 11.09 -19.29 -9.16
C LEU A 73 11.85 -20.62 -9.12
N GLU A 74 11.24 -21.66 -8.57
CA GLU A 74 11.76 -23.01 -8.71
C GLU A 74 11.87 -23.38 -10.20
N TRP A 75 12.93 -24.11 -10.56
CA TRP A 75 13.16 -24.65 -11.92
C TRP A 75 13.46 -23.62 -13.03
N ILE A 76 13.45 -22.32 -12.70
CA ILE A 76 13.93 -21.23 -13.57
C ILE A 76 15.34 -20.84 -13.12
N ASP A 77 16.34 -21.45 -13.76
CA ASP A 77 17.76 -21.43 -13.37
C ASP A 77 18.67 -20.77 -14.42
N SER A 78 18.10 -20.12 -15.43
CA SER A 78 18.85 -19.46 -16.49
C SER A 78 18.15 -18.23 -17.05
N ASP A 79 18.96 -17.27 -17.52
CA ASP A 79 18.53 -16.10 -18.29
C ASP A 79 17.56 -16.46 -19.44
N THR A 80 17.81 -17.56 -20.14
CA THR A 80 16.98 -17.97 -21.28
C THR A 80 15.58 -18.36 -20.83
N LYS A 81 15.46 -19.21 -19.81
CA LYS A 81 14.15 -19.57 -19.23
C LYS A 81 13.42 -18.36 -18.64
N ALA A 82 14.15 -17.47 -17.99
CA ALA A 82 13.61 -16.23 -17.45
C ALA A 82 13.06 -15.30 -18.56
N LYS A 83 13.76 -15.19 -19.69
CA LYS A 83 13.29 -14.43 -20.86
C LYS A 83 11.99 -14.96 -21.44
N ASP A 84 11.78 -16.29 -21.46
CA ASP A 84 10.55 -16.89 -21.97
C ASP A 84 9.30 -16.51 -21.14
N LEU A 85 9.51 -16.16 -19.88
CA LEU A 85 8.46 -15.71 -18.97
C LEU A 85 8.21 -14.19 -19.02
N CYS A 86 9.06 -13.42 -19.70
CA CYS A 86 8.89 -11.98 -19.78
C CYS A 86 7.60 -11.60 -20.53
N GLY A 87 6.90 -10.59 -20.00
CA GLY A 87 5.61 -10.13 -20.52
C GLY A 87 4.42 -11.00 -20.14
N LYS A 88 4.62 -12.14 -19.44
CA LYS A 88 3.50 -12.94 -18.94
C LYS A 88 2.80 -12.21 -17.79
N SER A 89 1.47 -12.25 -17.80
CA SER A 89 0.65 -11.71 -16.70
C SER A 89 0.85 -12.57 -15.45
N VAL A 90 0.92 -11.91 -14.31
CA VAL A 90 1.07 -12.53 -12.98
C VAL A 90 -0.25 -12.43 -12.24
N PHE A 91 -0.66 -13.53 -11.62
CA PHE A 91 -1.88 -13.65 -10.85
C PHE A 91 -1.59 -14.27 -9.48
N VAL A 92 -2.49 -14.00 -8.53
CA VAL A 92 -2.56 -14.64 -7.21
C VAL A 92 -3.94 -15.26 -7.00
N ASN A 93 -4.08 -16.14 -6.02
CA ASN A 93 -5.40 -16.65 -5.63
C ASN A 93 -6.20 -15.52 -4.97
N LYS A 94 -7.48 -15.41 -5.32
CA LYS A 94 -8.36 -14.40 -4.75
C LYS A 94 -8.56 -14.57 -3.24
N GLU A 95 -8.49 -15.81 -2.74
CA GLU A 95 -8.65 -16.10 -1.30
C GLU A 95 -7.42 -15.68 -0.48
N ASP A 96 -6.27 -15.51 -1.12
CA ASP A 96 -5.02 -15.10 -0.46
C ASP A 96 -4.81 -13.57 -0.52
N VAL A 97 -5.70 -12.84 -1.21
CA VAL A 97 -5.61 -11.37 -1.30
C VAL A 97 -5.86 -10.79 0.09
N VAL A 98 -4.79 -10.21 0.64
CA VAL A 98 -4.87 -9.33 1.82
C VAL A 98 -5.62 -8.08 1.39
N GLU A 99 -6.65 -7.71 2.14
CA GLU A 99 -7.38 -6.47 1.87
C GLU A 99 -6.40 -5.31 2.01
N PHE A 100 -6.18 -4.61 0.90
CA PHE A 100 -5.48 -3.34 0.94
C PHE A 100 -6.41 -2.35 1.64
N GLU A 101 -6.20 -2.15 2.94
CA GLU A 101 -6.66 -0.94 3.59
C GLU A 101 -5.87 0.20 2.93
N ASP A 102 -6.46 0.80 1.89
CA ASP A 102 -6.05 2.10 1.38
C ASP A 102 -5.96 2.97 2.64
N GLU A 103 -4.74 3.31 3.09
CA GLU A 103 -4.56 4.29 4.15
C GLU A 103 -5.47 5.44 3.79
N MET A 104 -6.48 5.68 4.63
CA MET A 104 -7.60 6.55 4.30
C MET A 104 -7.02 7.81 3.65
N SER A 105 -7.28 8.00 2.34
CA SER A 105 -6.62 9.09 1.61
C SER A 105 -6.77 10.35 2.46
N PRO A 106 -5.70 11.07 2.83
CA PRO A 106 -5.81 12.13 3.84
C PRO A 106 -6.92 13.15 3.54
N HIS A 107 -7.27 13.33 2.25
CA HIS A 107 -8.38 14.17 1.80
C HIS A 107 -9.79 13.67 2.21
N THR A 108 -9.98 12.39 2.57
CA THR A 108 -11.24 11.85 3.12
C THR A 108 -11.53 12.35 4.53
N LEU A 109 -10.50 12.84 5.24
CA LEU A 109 -10.65 13.44 6.57
C LEU A 109 -11.37 14.79 6.55
N VAL A 110 -11.59 15.39 5.38
CA VAL A 110 -12.38 16.62 5.28
C VAL A 110 -13.80 16.38 5.82
N GLY A 111 -14.19 17.15 6.82
CA GLY A 111 -15.45 17.02 7.55
C GLY A 111 -15.37 16.19 8.84
N TYR A 112 -14.22 15.56 9.15
CA TYR A 112 -14.01 14.90 10.44
C TYR A 112 -13.82 15.93 11.55
N GLN A 113 -14.21 15.58 12.77
CA GLN A 113 -13.84 16.33 13.97
C GLN A 113 -12.41 15.94 14.37
N LEU A 114 -11.57 16.95 14.56
CA LEU A 114 -10.21 16.79 15.08
C LEU A 114 -10.21 16.97 16.60
N LEU A 115 -9.69 15.97 17.30
CA LEU A 115 -9.44 15.98 18.73
C LEU A 115 -7.94 15.99 19.00
N GLY A 116 -7.51 16.74 20.02
CA GLY A 116 -6.17 16.63 20.56
C GLY A 116 -6.15 15.70 21.78
N GLU A 117 -5.18 14.78 21.86
CA GLU A 117 -5.01 13.79 22.93
C GLU A 117 -5.23 14.39 24.34
N ASP A 118 -4.61 15.54 24.60
CA ASP A 118 -4.72 16.25 25.88
C ASP A 118 -5.58 17.54 25.83
N MET A 119 -6.17 17.85 24.67
CA MET A 119 -6.90 19.12 24.44
C MET A 119 -8.40 18.95 24.21
N GLY A 120 -8.85 17.72 23.89
CA GLY A 120 -10.22 17.46 23.48
C GLY A 120 -10.53 18.03 22.09
N LEU A 121 -11.80 18.38 21.83
CA LEU A 121 -12.25 18.84 20.52
C LEU A 121 -11.58 20.17 20.11
N ILE A 122 -10.87 20.14 18.98
CA ILE A 122 -10.25 21.31 18.36
C ILE A 122 -11.23 21.94 17.36
N GLY A 123 -11.77 21.13 16.43
CA GLY A 123 -12.71 21.63 15.42
C GLY A 123 -12.85 20.68 14.23
N GLU A 124 -13.62 21.09 13.23
CA GLU A 124 -13.83 20.30 12.01
C GLU A 124 -12.73 20.58 10.98
N ILE A 125 -12.21 19.52 10.36
CA ILE A 125 -11.25 19.61 9.25
C ILE A 125 -11.95 20.16 8.01
N LYS A 126 -11.50 21.32 7.55
CA LYS A 126 -12.06 22.01 6.37
C LYS A 126 -11.33 21.66 5.09
N GLU A 127 -10.02 21.45 5.17
CA GLU A 127 -9.18 21.14 4.03
C GLU A 127 -7.94 20.36 4.46
N VAL A 128 -7.36 19.61 3.54
CA VAL A 128 -6.08 18.92 3.72
C VAL A 128 -5.14 19.38 2.63
N HIS A 129 -4.02 19.97 3.03
CA HIS A 129 -2.98 20.49 2.16
C HIS A 129 -1.83 19.49 2.07
N ASP A 130 -1.36 19.21 0.87
CA ASP A 130 -0.16 18.41 0.62
C ASP A 130 0.97 19.33 0.09
N TYR A 131 1.98 19.56 0.93
CA TYR A 131 3.18 20.28 0.56
C TYR A 131 4.36 19.32 0.37
N ALA A 132 4.35 18.62 -0.77
CA ALA A 132 5.40 17.68 -1.17
C ALA A 132 5.63 16.56 -0.14
N GLY A 133 4.54 15.96 0.33
CA GLY A 133 4.53 14.90 1.34
C GLY A 133 4.36 15.40 2.78
N ASN A 134 4.39 16.72 3.02
CA ASN A 134 4.01 17.29 4.32
C ASN A 134 2.52 17.62 4.31
N LEU A 135 1.73 16.73 4.92
CA LEU A 135 0.29 16.89 5.04
C LEU A 135 -0.06 17.83 6.20
N LEU A 136 -0.92 18.81 5.94
CA LEU A 136 -1.43 19.75 6.93
C LEU A 136 -2.95 19.79 6.89
N LEU A 137 -3.58 19.59 8.05
CA LEU A 137 -5.02 19.75 8.27
C LEU A 137 -5.33 21.21 8.54
N GLN A 138 -6.24 21.81 7.77
CA GLN A 138 -6.80 23.12 8.05
C GLN A 138 -8.06 22.97 8.91
N VAL A 139 -8.04 23.53 10.11
CA VAL A 139 -9.19 23.58 11.03
C VAL A 139 -9.45 25.01 11.49
N ASP A 140 -10.70 25.32 11.78
CA ASP A 140 -11.06 26.54 12.52
C ASP A 140 -10.97 26.25 14.02
N TYR A 141 -9.98 26.85 14.68
CA TYR A 141 -9.82 26.79 16.11
C TYR A 141 -10.07 28.18 16.71
N ARG A 142 -11.17 28.31 17.46
CA ARG A 142 -11.56 29.55 18.15
C ARG A 142 -11.71 30.77 17.22
N GLY A 143 -12.15 30.57 15.97
CA GLY A 143 -12.35 31.63 14.99
C GLY A 143 -11.08 32.04 14.25
N LYS A 144 -10.00 31.27 14.39
CA LYS A 144 -8.75 31.43 13.64
C LYS A 144 -8.47 30.14 12.86
N GLU A 145 -8.05 30.27 11.62
CA GLU A 145 -7.59 29.13 10.82
C GLU A 145 -6.20 28.68 11.30
N VAL A 146 -6.06 27.39 11.56
CA VAL A 146 -4.78 26.77 11.94
C VAL A 146 -4.46 25.58 11.06
N LEU A 147 -3.16 25.37 10.84
CA LEU A 147 -2.63 24.24 10.10
C LEU A 147 -1.97 23.28 11.08
N ILE A 148 -2.48 22.05 11.15
CA ILE A 148 -2.00 21.02 12.06
C ILE A 148 -1.36 19.91 11.22
N PRO A 149 -0.10 19.53 11.50
CA PRO A 149 0.56 18.48 10.74
C PRO A 149 -0.12 17.13 10.92
N LEU A 150 -0.24 16.39 9.82
CA LEU A 150 -0.70 15.01 9.80
C LEU A 150 0.44 14.09 9.39
N ASN A 151 0.78 13.15 10.27
CA ASN A 151 1.62 12.00 9.99
C ASN A 151 1.22 10.86 10.93
N GLU A 152 1.51 9.62 10.55
CA GLU A 152 1.15 8.41 11.31
C GLU A 152 1.58 8.45 12.77
N GLU A 153 2.76 9.02 13.09
CA GLU A 153 3.27 9.08 14.46
C GLU A 153 2.46 9.99 15.39
N LEU A 154 1.72 10.95 14.82
CA LEU A 154 0.83 11.84 15.56
C LEU A 154 -0.58 11.26 15.72
N ILE A 155 -0.97 10.25 14.94
CA ILE A 155 -2.31 9.68 14.99
C ILE A 155 -2.43 8.80 16.24
N VAL A 156 -3.35 9.18 17.13
CA VAL A 156 -3.66 8.41 18.34
C VAL A 156 -4.80 7.44 18.06
N ASN A 157 -5.84 7.90 17.37
CA ASN A 157 -7.01 7.11 17.02
C ASN A 157 -7.75 7.71 15.82
N ILE A 158 -8.46 6.86 15.07
CA ILE A 158 -9.40 7.26 14.02
C ILE A 158 -10.69 6.47 14.23
N ASP A 159 -11.82 7.17 14.33
CA ASP A 159 -13.16 6.58 14.40
C ASP A 159 -13.95 7.00 13.15
N GLU A 160 -14.12 6.07 12.22
CA GLU A 160 -14.82 6.32 10.96
C GLU A 160 -16.34 6.44 11.14
N ASP A 161 -16.92 5.73 12.11
CA ASP A 161 -18.36 5.76 12.37
C ASP A 161 -18.79 7.12 12.93
N LEU A 162 -17.97 7.68 13.83
CA LEU A 162 -18.17 9.00 14.42
C LEU A 162 -17.60 10.15 13.57
N ARG A 163 -16.74 9.83 12.60
CA ARG A 163 -15.95 10.80 11.82
C ARG A 163 -15.08 11.67 12.73
N GLU A 164 -14.31 11.01 13.56
CA GLU A 164 -13.41 11.64 14.52
C GLU A 164 -11.97 11.16 14.27
N ILE A 165 -11.02 12.08 14.37
CA ILE A 165 -9.59 11.78 14.37
C ILE A 165 -8.94 12.42 15.58
N GLU A 166 -8.17 11.65 16.32
CA GLU A 166 -7.45 12.09 17.51
C GLU A 166 -5.95 12.15 17.21
N LEU A 167 -5.34 13.32 17.42
CA LEU A 167 -3.93 13.56 17.20
C LEU A 167 -3.20 13.97 18.49
N ARG A 168 -1.96 13.51 18.63
CA ARG A 168 -1.01 14.07 19.59
C ARG A 168 -0.44 15.36 19.03
N ILE A 169 -0.89 16.49 19.57
CA ILE A 169 -0.46 17.82 19.11
C ILE A 169 0.44 18.43 20.18
N ALA A 170 1.60 18.93 19.78
CA ALA A 170 2.55 19.56 20.69
C ALA A 170 1.94 20.80 21.38
N GLU A 171 2.19 20.93 22.68
CA GLU A 171 1.85 22.14 23.44
C GLU A 171 2.45 23.38 22.75
N GLY A 172 1.65 24.44 22.62
CA GLY A 172 2.06 25.68 21.96
C GLY A 172 1.75 25.77 20.47
N LEU A 173 1.41 24.69 19.77
CA LEU A 173 1.08 24.76 18.34
C LEU A 173 -0.18 25.60 18.06
N LEU A 174 -1.13 25.59 19.01
CA LEU A 174 -2.40 26.30 18.92
C LEU A 174 -2.41 27.62 19.71
N ASP A 175 -1.28 28.04 20.27
CA ASP A 175 -1.14 29.29 21.01
C ASP A 175 -0.98 30.46 20.02
N LEU A 176 -2.12 30.93 19.51
CA LEU A 176 -2.19 31.95 18.45
C LEU A 176 -2.07 33.40 18.95
N ASP A 177 -1.51 33.64 20.13
CA ASP A 177 -1.40 34.98 20.73
C ASP A 177 0.03 35.24 21.27
N GLU A 178 0.90 35.84 20.46
CA GLU A 178 1.93 36.80 20.93
C GLU A 178 2.12 37.91 19.87
N GLU A 179 1.25 38.92 19.88
CA GLU A 179 1.62 40.34 19.65
C GLU A 179 0.79 41.26 20.55
#